data_AF-A0A2P5CKR0-F1
#
_entry.id   AF-A0A2P5CKR0-F1
#
_cell.length_a   1.000
_cell.length_b   1.000
_cell.length_c   1.000
_cell.angle_alpha   90.00
_cell.angle_beta   90.00
_cell.angle_gamma   90.00
#
_symmetry.space_group_name_H-M   'P 1'
#
loop_
_entity.id
_entity.type
_entity.pdbx_description
1 polymer ?
#
loop_
_entity_poly.entity_id
_entity_poly.type
_entity_poly.pdbx_seq_one_letter_code
_entity_poly.pdbx_strand_id
1 'polypeptide(L)'
;MESPEQAQTPRTSNPIIDHRDPPQENSNGGPMPVNPRRYQLEVYEVAVKRNTIVVLETGAGKTLIAVMLISHIGQTIKSNGAKNFIVFLAPTVHLVNQQFEIIKSHTQFEVGEYHGGKGVDDWTEKDWENEMNQHDVLVMTPQVLLDALKRAFLSLETVGLMVIDECHHAR
;
A
#
# COMPACT_ATOMS: atom_id res chain seq x y z
N MET A 1 28.33 -15.51 69.56
CA MET A 1 29.37 -14.53 69.94
C MET A 1 30.51 -14.70 68.96
N GLU A 2 31.00 -13.56 68.44
CA GLU A 2 32.26 -13.32 67.71
C GLU A 2 32.43 -13.83 66.25
N SER A 3 32.39 -12.87 65.31
CA SER A 3 33.29 -12.75 64.15
C SER A 3 34.69 -12.23 64.62
N PRO A 4 35.72 -11.93 63.79
CA PRO A 4 35.87 -11.94 62.31
C PRO A 4 37.25 -12.45 61.77
N GLU A 5 37.45 -12.67 60.45
CA GLU A 5 38.73 -12.28 59.79
C GLU A 5 38.67 -12.17 58.24
N GLN A 6 38.92 -10.93 57.80
CA GLN A 6 39.57 -10.29 56.63
C GLN A 6 39.78 -10.97 55.24
N ALA A 7 39.20 -10.28 54.24
CA ALA A 7 39.81 -9.64 53.05
C ALA A 7 40.90 -10.33 52.19
N GLN A 8 40.57 -10.54 50.90
CA GLN A 8 41.45 -10.19 49.77
C GLN A 8 40.64 -10.02 48.46
N THR A 9 40.74 -8.87 47.79
CA THR A 9 40.45 -8.68 46.34
C THR A 9 41.58 -9.33 45.51
N PRO A 10 41.54 -9.53 44.16
CA PRO A 10 40.73 -8.84 43.14
C PRO A 10 40.26 -9.71 41.94
N ARG A 11 39.45 -9.13 41.04
CA ARG A 11 39.74 -8.95 39.60
C ARG A 11 38.47 -8.57 38.85
N THR A 12 38.54 -7.42 38.19
CA THR A 12 37.59 -6.87 37.23
C THR A 12 37.46 -7.79 36.01
N SER A 13 36.26 -8.30 35.77
CA SER A 13 35.85 -8.81 34.46
C SER A 13 35.06 -7.71 33.75
N ASN A 14 35.70 -7.04 32.78
CA ASN A 14 35.00 -6.20 31.81
C ASN A 14 33.99 -7.07 31.06
N PRO A 15 32.72 -6.65 30.90
CA PRO A 15 31.84 -7.26 29.92
C PRO A 15 32.36 -6.95 28.51
N ILE A 16 32.47 -8.00 27.71
CA ILE A 16 32.76 -7.92 26.27
C ILE A 16 31.61 -7.11 25.63
N ILE A 17 31.93 -5.91 25.13
CA ILE A 17 31.02 -5.14 24.29
C ILE A 17 30.97 -5.88 22.96
N ASP A 18 29.87 -6.60 22.72
CA ASP A 18 29.53 -7.15 21.41
C ASP A 18 29.28 -5.96 20.48
N HIS A 19 30.30 -5.57 19.71
CA HIS A 19 30.19 -4.65 18.58
C HIS A 19 29.46 -5.36 17.43
N ARG A 20 28.23 -5.77 17.66
CA ARG A 20 27.27 -5.98 16.59
C ARG A 20 26.62 -4.64 16.33
N ASP A 21 27.13 -3.94 15.33
CA ASP A 21 26.42 -2.83 14.73
C ASP A 21 24.97 -3.27 14.47
N PRO A 22 23.97 -2.47 14.90
CA PRO A 22 22.59 -2.75 14.54
C PRO A 22 22.47 -2.81 13.01
N PRO A 23 21.53 -3.61 12.46
CA PRO A 23 21.33 -3.65 11.02
C PRO A 23 21.14 -2.23 10.52
N GLN A 24 21.99 -1.79 9.58
CA GLN A 24 21.83 -0.50 8.94
C GLN A 24 20.45 -0.48 8.26
N GLU A 25 19.52 0.25 8.85
CA GLU A 25 18.32 0.69 8.16
C GLU A 25 18.80 1.51 6.96
N ASN A 26 18.68 0.93 5.77
CA ASN A 26 18.84 1.69 4.54
C ASN A 26 17.69 2.69 4.47
N SER A 27 17.94 3.90 4.98
CA SER A 27 17.11 5.09 4.87
C SER A 27 17.16 5.67 3.45
N ASN A 28 16.94 4.83 2.44
CA ASN A 28 16.51 5.30 1.13
C ASN A 28 14.98 5.40 1.18
N GLY A 29 14.45 6.60 1.41
CA GLY A 29 13.00 6.89 1.41
C GLY A 29 12.33 6.78 0.03
N GLY A 30 12.83 5.91 -0.85
CA GLY A 30 12.24 5.59 -2.15
C GLY A 30 11.40 4.31 -2.08
N PRO A 31 10.53 4.08 -3.07
CA PRO A 31 9.71 2.88 -3.12
C PRO A 31 10.56 1.61 -3.13
N MET A 32 10.08 0.58 -2.43
CA MET A 32 10.72 -0.72 -2.35
C MET A 32 10.86 -1.35 -3.75
N PRO A 33 12.05 -1.85 -4.12
CA PRO A 33 12.29 -2.37 -5.46
C PRO A 33 11.45 -3.64 -5.70
N VAL A 34 10.83 -3.69 -6.89
CA VAL A 34 10.08 -4.86 -7.36
C VAL A 34 10.94 -5.73 -8.28
N ASN A 35 10.92 -7.05 -8.07
CA ASN A 35 11.55 -8.02 -8.97
C ASN A 35 10.52 -9.04 -9.46
N PRO A 36 9.78 -8.73 -10.54
CA PRO A 36 8.69 -9.58 -11.02
C PRO A 36 9.19 -10.82 -11.74
N ARG A 37 8.48 -11.94 -11.56
CA ARG A 37 8.66 -13.16 -12.34
C ARG A 37 8.21 -12.94 -13.78
N ARG A 38 8.72 -13.74 -14.72
CA ARG A 38 8.41 -13.59 -16.16
C ARG A 38 6.91 -13.58 -16.46
N TYR A 39 6.12 -14.48 -15.87
CA TYR A 39 4.67 -14.49 -16.09
C TYR A 39 3.97 -13.23 -15.56
N GLN A 40 4.49 -12.61 -14.48
CA GLN A 40 3.91 -11.38 -13.93
C GLN A 40 4.16 -10.21 -14.89
N LEU A 41 5.35 -10.16 -15.51
CA LEU A 41 5.67 -9.21 -16.58
C LEU A 41 4.79 -9.42 -17.81
N GLU A 42 4.65 -10.65 -18.28
CA GLU A 42 3.79 -11.00 -19.43
C GLU A 42 2.33 -10.55 -19.18
N VAL A 43 1.78 -10.79 -17.97
CA VAL A 43 0.43 -10.34 -17.61
C VAL A 43 0.35 -8.81 -17.54
N TYR A 44 1.33 -8.16 -16.92
CA TYR A 44 1.41 -6.70 -16.82
C TYR A 44 1.45 -6.04 -18.21
N GLU A 45 2.25 -6.54 -19.14
CA GLU A 45 2.35 -6.01 -20.51
C GLU A 45 1.03 -6.08 -21.26
N VAL A 46 0.20 -7.10 -20.99
CA VAL A 46 -1.16 -7.18 -21.52
C VAL A 46 -2.08 -6.17 -20.83
N ALA A 47 -2.01 -6.08 -19.50
CA ALA A 47 -2.86 -5.20 -18.70
C ALA A 47 -2.64 -3.70 -18.98
N VAL A 48 -1.42 -3.29 -19.34
CA VAL A 48 -1.11 -1.91 -19.79
C VAL A 48 -1.87 -1.53 -21.06
N LYS A 49 -2.18 -2.51 -21.93
CA LYS A 49 -2.75 -2.27 -23.25
C LYS A 49 -4.28 -2.36 -23.29
N ARG A 50 -4.88 -3.11 -22.35
CA ARG A 50 -6.32 -3.37 -22.34
C ARG A 50 -6.82 -3.84 -20.97
N ASN A 51 -8.12 -3.64 -20.73
CA ASN A 51 -8.81 -4.21 -19.58
C ASN A 51 -8.60 -5.73 -19.54
N THR A 52 -8.17 -6.22 -18.38
CA THR A 52 -7.70 -7.60 -18.23
C THR A 52 -8.19 -8.19 -16.91
N ILE A 53 -8.82 -9.37 -16.97
CA ILE A 53 -9.08 -10.20 -15.80
C ILE A 53 -7.90 -11.15 -15.63
N VAL A 54 -7.22 -11.06 -14.50
CA VAL A 54 -6.04 -11.87 -14.20
C VAL A 54 -6.45 -13.07 -13.34
N VAL A 55 -6.42 -14.26 -13.94
CA VAL A 55 -6.73 -15.52 -13.25
C VAL A 55 -5.42 -16.23 -12.91
N LEU A 56 -5.00 -16.14 -11.65
CA LEU A 56 -3.81 -16.80 -11.10
C LEU A 56 -4.13 -17.36 -9.72
N GLU A 57 -3.42 -18.42 -9.33
CA GLU A 57 -3.53 -19.02 -8.00
C GLU A 57 -3.22 -18.01 -6.88
N THR A 58 -3.72 -18.27 -5.68
CA THR A 58 -3.36 -17.50 -4.48
C THR A 58 -1.87 -17.61 -4.20
N GLY A 59 -1.23 -16.52 -3.78
CA GLY A 59 0.22 -16.49 -3.58
C GLY A 59 1.06 -16.38 -4.86
N ALA A 60 0.44 -16.38 -6.05
CA ALA A 60 1.14 -16.14 -7.32
C ALA A 60 1.62 -14.68 -7.52
N GLY A 61 1.38 -13.80 -6.54
CA GLY A 61 1.82 -12.41 -6.57
C GLY A 61 0.98 -11.51 -7.49
N LYS A 62 -0.36 -11.66 -7.47
CA LYS A 62 -1.29 -10.79 -8.21
C LYS A 62 -1.14 -9.31 -7.80
N THR A 63 -0.96 -9.04 -6.51
CA THR A 63 -0.72 -7.68 -6.01
C THR A 63 0.49 -7.02 -6.65
N LEU A 64 1.58 -7.77 -6.92
CA LEU A 64 2.76 -7.20 -7.57
C LEU A 64 2.45 -6.72 -8.99
N ILE A 65 1.58 -7.43 -9.71
CA ILE A 65 1.11 -7.01 -11.04
C ILE A 65 0.32 -5.70 -10.93
N ALA A 66 -0.55 -5.59 -9.93
CA ALA A 66 -1.29 -4.35 -9.65
C ALA A 66 -0.34 -3.18 -9.32
N VAL A 67 0.66 -3.39 -8.46
CA VAL A 67 1.66 -2.36 -8.12
C VAL A 67 2.42 -1.86 -9.35
N MET A 68 2.84 -2.78 -10.26
CA MET A 68 3.49 -2.38 -11.52
C MET A 68 2.54 -1.56 -12.40
N LEU A 69 1.27 -1.95 -12.50
CA LEU A 69 0.27 -1.23 -13.29
C LEU A 69 -0.04 0.16 -12.72
N ILE A 70 -0.21 0.26 -11.40
CA ILE A 70 -0.40 1.52 -10.67
C ILE A 70 0.79 2.45 -10.91
N SER A 71 2.02 1.93 -10.80
CA SER A 71 3.26 2.68 -11.06
C SER A 71 3.29 3.27 -12.47
N HIS A 72 3.02 2.45 -13.48
CA HIS A 72 3.07 2.85 -14.88
C HIS A 72 1.99 3.88 -15.25
N ILE A 73 0.73 3.57 -14.91
CA ILE A 73 -0.41 4.43 -15.24
C ILE A 73 -0.38 5.71 -14.41
N GLY A 74 -0.06 5.64 -13.11
CA GLY A 74 0.03 6.81 -12.25
C GLY A 74 1.12 7.79 -12.69
N GLN A 75 2.28 7.30 -13.16
CA GLN A 75 3.31 8.17 -13.74
C GLN A 75 2.81 8.87 -15.01
N THR A 76 2.05 8.16 -15.84
CA THR A 76 1.44 8.73 -17.05
C THR A 76 0.43 9.81 -16.71
N ILE A 77 -0.46 9.57 -15.74
CA ILE A 77 -1.45 10.54 -15.25
C ILE A 77 -0.75 11.81 -14.73
N LYS A 78 0.24 11.67 -13.84
CA LYS A 78 1.00 12.80 -13.29
C LYS A 78 1.69 13.61 -14.39
N SER A 79 2.32 12.93 -15.35
CA SER A 79 3.06 13.58 -16.44
C SER A 79 2.14 14.38 -17.38
N ASN A 80 0.90 13.94 -17.55
CA ASN A 80 -0.10 14.63 -18.37
C ASN A 80 -0.78 15.80 -17.63
N GLY A 81 -0.52 15.97 -16.33
CA GLY A 81 -1.19 16.99 -15.50
C GLY A 81 -2.70 16.76 -15.34
N ALA A 82 -3.17 15.54 -15.62
CA ALA A 82 -4.58 15.19 -15.51
C ALA A 82 -4.97 15.01 -14.04
N LYS A 83 -6.14 15.52 -13.63
CA LYS A 83 -6.70 15.33 -12.29
C LYS A 83 -7.37 13.96 -12.12
N ASN A 84 -6.75 12.91 -12.66
CA ASN A 84 -7.26 11.56 -12.54
C ASN A 84 -6.60 10.86 -11.35
N PHE A 85 -7.35 10.00 -10.67
CA PHE A 85 -6.82 9.15 -9.60
C PHE A 85 -7.00 7.68 -9.95
N ILE A 86 -6.28 6.84 -9.22
CA ILE A 86 -6.35 5.39 -9.33
C ILE A 86 -7.21 4.88 -8.17
N VAL A 87 -8.09 3.91 -8.44
CA VAL A 87 -8.88 3.24 -7.41
C VAL A 87 -8.44 1.79 -7.28
N PHE A 88 -8.16 1.36 -6.06
CA PHE A 88 -7.95 -0.05 -5.73
C PHE A 88 -9.08 -0.51 -4.80
N LEU A 89 -9.83 -1.52 -5.22
CA LEU A 89 -10.93 -2.10 -4.45
C LEU A 89 -10.51 -3.43 -3.83
N ALA A 90 -10.73 -3.59 -2.52
CA ALA A 90 -10.56 -4.87 -1.84
C ALA A 90 -11.85 -5.26 -1.10
N PRO A 91 -12.22 -6.55 -1.03
CA PRO A 91 -13.55 -6.96 -0.60
C PRO A 91 -13.77 -6.82 0.92
N THR A 92 -12.71 -6.69 1.72
CA THR A 92 -12.81 -6.54 3.18
C THR A 92 -11.93 -5.42 3.69
N VAL A 93 -12.27 -4.87 4.85
CA VAL A 93 -11.46 -3.85 5.54
C VAL A 93 -10.03 -4.35 5.79
N HIS A 94 -9.87 -5.59 6.24
CA HIS A 94 -8.55 -6.16 6.47
C HIS A 94 -7.68 -6.15 5.20
N LEU A 95 -8.27 -6.50 4.05
CA LEU A 95 -7.58 -6.47 2.78
C LEU A 95 -7.30 -5.04 2.32
N VAL A 96 -8.22 -4.08 2.53
CA VAL A 96 -7.94 -2.65 2.25
C VAL A 96 -6.67 -2.21 2.98
N ASN A 97 -6.57 -2.48 4.28
CA ASN A 97 -5.42 -2.07 5.08
C ASN A 97 -4.12 -2.74 4.61
N GLN A 98 -4.17 -4.03 4.25
CA GLN A 98 -3.01 -4.73 3.71
C GLN A 98 -2.56 -4.16 2.36
N GLN A 99 -3.49 -3.94 1.44
CA GLN A 99 -3.16 -3.47 0.09
C GLN A 99 -2.71 -2.00 0.12
N PHE A 100 -3.27 -1.18 1.02
CA PHE A 100 -2.80 0.17 1.31
C PHE A 100 -1.31 0.19 1.63
N GLU A 101 -0.86 -0.61 2.62
CA GLU A 101 0.55 -0.66 3.00
C GLU A 101 1.45 -1.17 1.86
N ILE A 102 1.00 -2.16 1.10
CA ILE A 102 1.78 -2.69 -0.03
C ILE A 102 1.93 -1.65 -1.13
N ILE A 103 0.85 -0.97 -1.51
CA ILE A 103 0.88 0.04 -2.57
C ILE A 103 1.72 1.25 -2.12
N LYS A 104 1.53 1.71 -0.88
CA LYS A 104 2.28 2.84 -0.33
C LYS A 104 3.78 2.55 -0.24
N SER A 105 4.17 1.35 0.15
CA SER A 105 5.60 0.97 0.28
C SER A 105 6.30 0.73 -1.05
N HIS A 106 5.58 0.39 -2.12
CA HIS A 106 6.16 0.04 -3.41
C HIS A 106 5.94 1.10 -4.50
N THR A 107 5.26 2.20 -4.18
CA THR A 107 5.03 3.30 -5.14
C THR A 107 5.44 4.63 -4.54
N GLN A 108 5.66 5.62 -5.40
CA GLN A 108 6.01 7.00 -5.01
C GLN A 108 4.77 7.91 -4.90
N PHE A 109 3.60 7.31 -4.75
CA PHE A 109 2.31 8.00 -4.79
C PHE A 109 1.79 8.29 -3.40
N GLU A 110 1.01 9.37 -3.29
CA GLU A 110 0.19 9.59 -2.10
C GLU A 110 -1.00 8.64 -2.15
N VAL A 111 -1.08 7.74 -1.17
CA VAL A 111 -2.09 6.69 -1.10
C VAL A 111 -3.03 6.99 0.06
N GLY A 112 -4.34 6.95 -0.20
CA GLY A 112 -5.39 7.10 0.81
C GLY A 112 -6.06 5.76 1.11
N GLU A 113 -6.56 5.60 2.34
CA GLU A 113 -7.19 4.37 2.86
C GLU A 113 -8.61 4.68 3.34
N TYR A 114 -9.63 4.04 2.73
CA TYR A 114 -11.04 4.37 2.97
C TYR A 114 -11.90 3.13 3.23
N HIS A 115 -12.47 3.04 4.43
CA HIS A 115 -13.36 1.97 4.84
C HIS A 115 -14.28 2.43 5.99
N GLY A 116 -15.33 1.69 6.34
CA GLY A 116 -16.31 2.12 7.36
C GLY A 116 -15.71 2.53 8.72
N GLY A 117 -14.63 1.87 9.15
CA GLY A 117 -13.87 2.28 10.36
C GLY A 117 -13.13 3.64 10.29
N LYS A 118 -13.13 4.34 9.15
CA LYS A 118 -12.53 5.67 8.96
C LYS A 118 -13.55 6.82 9.06
N GLY A 119 -14.82 6.52 9.30
CA GLY A 119 -15.88 7.55 9.39
C GLY A 119 -16.21 8.22 8.05
N VAL A 120 -15.87 7.57 6.93
CA VAL A 120 -16.12 8.08 5.57
C VAL A 120 -17.60 8.25 5.23
N ASP A 121 -18.48 7.62 6.01
CA ASP A 121 -19.95 7.68 5.83
C ASP A 121 -20.52 9.08 6.13
N ASP A 122 -19.83 9.84 6.99
CA ASP A 122 -20.23 11.19 7.42
C ASP A 122 -19.55 12.29 6.60
N TRP A 123 -18.72 11.94 5.62
CA TRP A 123 -17.97 12.90 4.81
C TRP A 123 -18.87 13.68 3.85
N THR A 124 -18.56 14.96 3.72
CA THR A 124 -19.18 15.86 2.76
C THR A 124 -18.48 15.79 1.40
N GLU A 125 -19.08 16.40 0.38
CA GLU A 125 -18.45 16.59 -0.93
C GLU A 125 -17.06 17.26 -0.79
N LYS A 126 -16.95 18.28 0.07
CA LYS A 126 -15.70 18.99 0.31
C LYS A 126 -14.61 18.11 0.92
N ASP A 127 -14.99 17.18 1.81
CA ASP A 127 -14.03 16.24 2.40
C ASP A 127 -13.47 15.31 1.33
N TRP A 128 -14.34 14.75 0.47
CA TRP A 128 -13.92 13.95 -0.68
C TRP A 128 -13.07 14.74 -1.69
N GLU A 129 -13.43 16.00 -1.97
CA GLU A 129 -12.62 16.87 -2.81
C GLU A 129 -11.21 17.07 -2.25
N ASN A 130 -11.08 17.30 -0.94
CA ASN A 130 -9.76 17.44 -0.32
C ASN A 130 -8.95 16.15 -0.46
N GLU A 131 -9.56 15.00 -0.19
CA GLU A 131 -8.92 13.70 -0.27
C GLU A 131 -8.47 13.37 -1.70
N MET A 132 -9.31 13.63 -2.70
CA MET A 132 -8.95 13.46 -4.12
C MET A 132 -7.86 14.41 -4.59
N ASN A 133 -7.74 15.60 -4.00
CA ASN A 133 -6.68 16.54 -4.32
C ASN A 133 -5.34 16.18 -3.65
N GLN A 134 -5.38 15.39 -2.58
CA GLN A 134 -4.18 15.00 -1.82
C GLN A 134 -3.63 13.64 -2.20
N HIS A 135 -4.47 12.72 -2.68
CA HIS A 135 -4.08 11.34 -2.95
C HIS A 135 -4.16 10.99 -4.44
N ASP A 136 -3.13 10.29 -4.92
CA ASP A 136 -3.07 9.76 -6.28
C ASP A 136 -3.78 8.41 -6.39
N VAL A 137 -3.77 7.62 -5.31
CA VAL A 137 -4.34 6.26 -5.24
C VAL A 137 -5.30 6.17 -4.06
N LEU A 138 -6.54 5.79 -4.34
CA LEU A 138 -7.57 5.58 -3.33
C LEU A 138 -7.80 4.09 -3.13
N VAL A 139 -7.44 3.55 -1.97
CA VAL A 139 -7.64 2.13 -1.62
C VAL A 139 -8.86 2.01 -0.72
N MET A 140 -9.88 1.28 -1.17
CA MET A 140 -11.17 1.27 -0.47
C MET A 140 -11.98 -0.02 -0.63
N THR A 141 -13.02 -0.17 0.17
CA THR A 141 -14.02 -1.22 -0.07
C THR A 141 -14.97 -0.81 -1.21
N PRO A 142 -15.56 -1.77 -1.95
CA PRO A 142 -16.53 -1.46 -3.01
C PRO A 142 -17.72 -0.62 -2.54
N GLN A 143 -18.16 -0.82 -1.28
CA GLN A 143 -19.29 -0.07 -0.72
C GLN A 143 -18.98 1.42 -0.58
N VAL A 144 -17.76 1.79 -0.16
CA VAL A 144 -17.34 3.19 -0.05
C VAL A 144 -17.36 3.87 -1.43
N LEU A 145 -16.83 3.22 -2.46
CA LEU A 145 -16.90 3.73 -3.82
C LEU A 145 -18.35 3.92 -4.26
N LEU A 146 -19.20 2.90 -4.04
CA LEU A 146 -20.60 2.94 -4.42
C LEU A 146 -21.35 4.10 -3.78
N ASP A 147 -21.12 4.35 -2.49
CA ASP A 147 -21.80 5.42 -1.76
C ASP A 147 -21.32 6.80 -2.22
N ALA A 148 -20.02 6.98 -2.48
CA ALA A 148 -19.50 8.22 -3.03
C ALA A 148 -20.01 8.50 -4.46
N LEU A 149 -20.12 7.47 -5.30
CA LEU A 149 -20.72 7.58 -6.64
C LEU A 149 -22.21 7.94 -6.57
N LYS A 150 -22.99 7.28 -5.69
CA LYS A 150 -24.43 7.57 -5.52
C LYS A 150 -24.70 9.00 -5.06
N ARG A 151 -23.80 9.56 -4.27
CA ARG A 151 -23.86 10.95 -3.79
C ARG A 151 -23.23 11.96 -4.76
N ALA A 152 -22.70 11.48 -5.89
CA ALA A 152 -21.98 12.28 -6.88
C ALA A 152 -20.72 13.00 -6.33
N PHE A 153 -20.16 12.53 -5.21
CA PHE A 153 -18.90 13.05 -4.67
C PHE A 153 -17.69 12.59 -5.50
N LEU A 154 -17.84 11.44 -6.17
CA LEU A 154 -16.87 10.86 -7.08
C LEU A 154 -17.54 10.65 -8.45
N SER A 155 -16.77 10.80 -9.52
CA SER A 155 -17.18 10.45 -10.89
C SER A 155 -16.27 9.35 -11.42
N LEU A 156 -16.81 8.40 -12.18
CA LEU A 156 -15.98 7.39 -12.85
C LEU A 156 -15.14 8.00 -13.99
N GLU A 157 -15.51 9.17 -14.51
CA GLU A 157 -14.75 9.86 -15.56
C GLU A 157 -13.37 10.35 -15.08
N THR A 158 -13.22 10.58 -13.77
CA THR A 158 -11.96 10.98 -13.14
C THR A 158 -11.11 9.78 -12.69
N VAL A 159 -11.60 8.55 -12.84
CA VAL A 159 -10.84 7.34 -12.53
C VAL A 159 -9.98 6.96 -13.73
N GLY A 160 -8.66 7.07 -13.61
CA GLY A 160 -7.72 6.70 -14.68
C GLY A 160 -7.38 5.20 -14.74
N LEU A 161 -7.51 4.51 -13.61
CA LEU A 161 -7.34 3.06 -13.48
C LEU A 161 -8.18 2.56 -12.30
N MET A 162 -8.85 1.43 -12.49
CA MET A 162 -9.50 0.71 -11.41
C MET A 162 -8.95 -0.72 -11.32
N VAL A 163 -8.45 -1.08 -10.14
CA VAL A 163 -8.03 -2.45 -9.81
C VAL A 163 -9.04 -3.02 -8.83
N ILE A 164 -9.56 -4.22 -9.12
CA ILE A 164 -10.55 -4.90 -8.27
C ILE A 164 -9.93 -6.21 -7.80
N ASP A 165 -9.55 -6.26 -6.52
CA ASP A 165 -9.06 -7.47 -5.87
C ASP A 165 -10.22 -8.44 -5.62
N GLU A 166 -9.96 -9.73 -5.82
CA GLU A 166 -10.95 -10.79 -5.75
C GLU A 166 -12.25 -10.49 -6.56
N CYS A 167 -12.08 -9.98 -7.79
CA CYS A 167 -13.18 -9.54 -8.65
C CYS A 167 -14.21 -10.64 -8.98
N HIS A 168 -13.90 -11.91 -8.72
CA HIS A 168 -14.83 -13.03 -8.85
C HIS A 168 -16.02 -12.94 -7.86
N HIS A 169 -15.95 -12.05 -6.86
CA HIS A 169 -17.07 -11.71 -6.00
C HIS A 169 -18.09 -10.76 -6.65
N ALA A 170 -17.78 -10.12 -7.78
CA ALA A 170 -18.72 -9.29 -8.51
C ALA A 170 -19.83 -10.15 -9.13
N ARG A 171 -21.09 -9.80 -8.82
CA ARG A 171 -22.31 -10.49 -9.28
C ARG A 171 -23.34 -9.49 -9.76
#